data_AF-A0A3L6PEW9-F1
#
_entry.id   AF-A0A3L6PEW9-F1
#
_cell.length_a   1.000
_cell.length_b   1.000
_cell.length_c   1.000
_cell.angle_alpha   90.00
_cell.angle_beta   90.00
_cell.angle_gamma   90.00
#
_symmetry.space_group_name_H-M   'P 1'
#
loop_
_entity.id
_entity.type
_entity.pdbx_description
1 polymer ?
#
loop_
_entity_poly.entity_id
_entity_poly.type
_entity_poly.pdbx_seq_one_letter_code
_entity_poly.pdbx_strand_id
1 'polypeptide(L)'
;MARRGGLVRLLVTLILLLLAALLAAASAVAEAATATAEVEVELAPAAPAQNASEEAEQPQHLLPRPLIIELPSSAPARAAGAEEVLGERRTRPRRWRRTRSSTCRAPLVIDLPSSSAAGPRDGDDVPEDVRCARWRLAAEANNLAPWKAVPAECAAHVQDYVTGVAYRSDLELVARESAAYARAAPLRGDGRDAWVFDVDETLLSNLPYYADHGYGLELFDHQKFDRWVERGEARAIPSSLKLYNEVRELGFKTFLLTGRSEGHQGVTMENLKKQGFHDWDRLILSCPALVLNSEGGA
;
A
#
# COMPACT_ATOMS: atom_id res chain seq x y z
N MET A 1 -58.04 26.35 33.29
CA MET A 1 -56.56 26.48 33.20
C MET A 1 -55.87 25.22 33.75
N ALA A 2 -55.85 24.10 33.02
CA ALA A 2 -55.26 22.84 33.54
C ALA A 2 -54.68 21.90 32.46
N ARG A 3 -54.30 22.41 31.27
CA ARG A 3 -53.74 21.58 30.18
C ARG A 3 -52.32 21.94 29.71
N ARG A 4 -51.75 23.06 30.17
CA ARG A 4 -50.37 23.46 29.81
C ARG A 4 -49.28 22.85 30.71
N GLY A 5 -49.61 22.43 31.93
CA GLY A 5 -48.63 21.82 32.85
C GLY A 5 -48.23 20.38 32.52
N GLY A 6 -49.10 19.64 31.81
CA GLY A 6 -48.83 18.24 31.44
C GLY A 6 -47.76 18.11 30.37
N LEU A 7 -47.77 18.99 29.36
CA LEU A 7 -46.81 18.95 28.26
C LEU A 7 -45.39 19.32 28.72
N VAL A 8 -45.26 20.31 29.59
CA VAL A 8 -43.97 20.71 30.16
C VAL A 8 -43.42 19.61 31.06
N ARG A 9 -44.26 18.97 31.88
CA ARG A 9 -43.84 17.80 32.69
C ARG A 9 -43.39 16.64 31.81
N LEU A 10 -44.11 16.35 30.72
CA LEU A 10 -43.75 15.28 29.79
C LEU A 10 -42.40 15.55 29.11
N LEU A 11 -42.17 16.81 28.68
CA LEU A 11 -40.92 17.20 28.04
C LEU A 11 -39.72 17.10 28.99
N VAL A 12 -39.89 17.56 30.24
CA VAL A 12 -38.85 17.47 31.27
C VAL A 12 -38.55 16.01 31.61
N THR A 13 -39.56 15.15 31.73
CA THR A 13 -39.33 13.71 31.95
C THR A 13 -38.63 13.04 30.77
N LEU A 14 -38.94 13.43 29.54
CA LEU A 14 -38.30 12.87 28.35
C LEU A 14 -36.81 13.28 28.27
N ILE A 15 -36.51 14.54 28.57
CA ILE A 15 -35.13 15.06 28.61
C ILE A 15 -34.32 14.37 29.70
N LEU A 16 -34.90 14.18 30.89
CA LEU A 16 -34.23 13.47 31.99
C LEU A 16 -33.97 12.00 31.66
N LEU A 17 -34.91 11.32 31.00
CA LEU A 17 -34.72 9.93 30.53
C LEU A 17 -33.63 9.84 29.46
N LEU A 18 -33.59 10.79 28.52
CA LEU A 18 -32.52 10.88 27.51
C LEU A 18 -31.15 11.14 28.14
N LEU A 19 -31.06 12.04 29.13
CA LEU A 19 -29.81 12.29 29.85
C LEU A 19 -29.34 11.06 30.63
N ALA A 20 -30.27 10.36 31.31
CA ALA A 20 -29.95 9.14 32.06
C ALA A 20 -29.46 8.02 31.13
N ALA A 21 -30.06 7.86 29.95
CA ALA A 21 -29.63 6.89 28.95
C ALA A 21 -28.25 7.23 28.37
N LEU A 22 -27.96 8.52 28.11
CA LEU A 22 -26.62 8.96 27.67
C LEU A 22 -25.55 8.70 28.74
N LEU A 23 -25.87 8.94 30.01
CA LEU A 23 -24.94 8.74 31.11
C LEU A 23 -24.63 7.24 31.34
N ALA A 24 -25.65 6.38 31.21
CA ALA A 24 -25.48 4.92 31.29
C ALA A 24 -24.66 4.36 30.11
N ALA A 25 -24.84 4.92 28.91
CA ALA A 25 -24.01 4.55 27.75
C ALA A 25 -22.55 4.96 27.93
N ALA A 26 -22.29 6.11 28.55
CA ALA A 26 -20.93 6.58 28.83
C ALA A 26 -20.20 5.68 29.86
N SER A 27 -20.90 5.19 30.89
CA SER A 27 -20.31 4.25 31.87
C SER A 27 -19.97 2.89 31.27
N ALA A 28 -20.77 2.38 30.32
CA ALA A 28 -20.48 1.11 29.65
C ALA A 28 -19.22 1.18 28.77
N VAL A 29 -18.92 2.34 28.18
CA VAL A 29 -17.69 2.55 27.40
C VAL A 29 -16.46 2.63 28.31
N ALA A 30 -16.60 3.11 29.56
CA ALA A 30 -15.51 3.15 30.53
C ALA A 30 -15.14 1.76 31.07
N GLU A 31 -16.12 0.88 31.33
CA GLU A 31 -15.85 -0.49 31.80
C GLU A 31 -15.21 -1.37 30.70
N ALA A 32 -15.52 -1.13 29.43
CA ALA A 32 -14.88 -1.82 28.31
C ALA A 32 -13.39 -1.45 28.12
N ALA A 33 -12.96 -0.28 28.62
CA ALA A 33 -11.60 0.21 28.46
C ALA A 33 -10.61 -0.34 29.53
N THR A 34 -11.10 -1.01 30.58
CA THR A 34 -10.26 -1.52 31.69
C THR A 34 -10.04 -3.04 31.69
N ALA A 35 -10.56 -3.78 30.70
CA ALA A 35 -10.46 -5.24 30.64
C ALA A 35 -9.48 -5.75 29.57
N THR A 36 -8.28 -5.19 29.47
CA THR A 36 -7.15 -5.83 28.77
C THR A 36 -5.83 -5.43 29.44
N ALA A 37 -5.50 -6.07 30.55
CA ALA A 37 -4.14 -6.09 31.06
C ALA A 37 -3.92 -7.38 31.85
N GLU A 38 -2.74 -7.97 31.66
CA GLU A 38 -2.14 -9.12 32.37
C GLU A 38 -2.44 -10.52 31.80
N VAL A 39 -1.61 -10.92 30.83
CA VAL A 39 -1.12 -12.30 30.73
C VAL A 39 0.41 -12.23 30.61
N GLU A 40 1.09 -12.73 31.65
CA GLU A 40 2.53 -13.01 31.67
C GLU A 40 2.91 -13.98 30.55
N VAL A 41 3.99 -13.68 29.81
CA VAL A 41 4.60 -14.60 28.84
C VAL A 41 5.89 -15.13 29.45
N GLU A 42 5.88 -16.44 29.73
CA GLU A 42 7.05 -17.22 30.12
C GLU A 42 8.04 -17.30 28.94
N LEU A 43 9.26 -16.78 29.13
CA LEU A 43 10.35 -16.83 28.15
C LEU A 43 10.89 -18.26 28.03
N ALA A 44 10.75 -18.89 26.85
CA ALA A 44 11.53 -20.06 26.47
C ALA A 44 12.82 -19.64 25.73
N PRO A 45 13.98 -20.30 25.97
CA PRO A 45 15.25 -19.89 25.39
C PRO A 45 15.36 -20.24 23.90
N ALA A 46 16.04 -19.35 23.17
CA ALA A 46 16.29 -19.44 21.75
C ALA A 46 17.16 -20.66 21.38
N ALA A 47 16.73 -21.40 20.34
CA ALA A 47 17.54 -22.39 19.65
C ALA A 47 18.52 -21.71 18.67
N PRO A 48 19.72 -22.28 18.43
CA PRO A 48 20.75 -21.62 17.64
C PRO A 48 20.42 -21.62 16.15
N ALA A 49 20.69 -20.48 15.52
CA ALA A 49 20.57 -20.25 14.08
C ALA A 49 21.47 -21.21 13.28
N GLN A 50 20.90 -21.85 12.27
CA GLN A 50 21.65 -22.57 11.24
C GLN A 50 21.48 -21.84 9.91
N ASN A 51 22.64 -21.38 9.41
CA ASN A 51 22.98 -20.97 8.05
C ASN A 51 21.94 -20.17 7.24
N ALA A 52 22.18 -18.86 7.21
CA ALA A 52 21.68 -17.97 6.17
C ALA A 52 22.30 -18.34 4.81
N SER A 53 21.46 -18.80 3.89
CA SER A 53 21.76 -18.82 2.46
C SER A 53 21.19 -17.54 1.84
N GLU A 54 22.02 -16.84 1.07
CA GLU A 54 21.71 -15.61 0.33
C GLU A 54 20.45 -15.78 -0.53
N GLU A 55 19.36 -15.10 -0.14
CA GLU A 55 18.14 -14.95 -0.93
C GLU A 55 18.08 -13.56 -1.56
N ALA A 56 17.51 -13.49 -2.77
CA ALA A 56 17.50 -12.33 -3.64
C ALA A 56 16.97 -11.06 -2.95
N GLU A 57 17.84 -10.05 -2.92
CA GLU A 57 17.74 -8.81 -2.16
C GLU A 57 16.74 -7.83 -2.77
N GLN A 58 15.68 -7.45 -2.03
CA GLN A 58 14.70 -6.43 -2.44
C GLN A 58 14.69 -5.22 -1.47
N PRO A 59 14.58 -3.98 -1.98
CA PRO A 59 14.61 -2.77 -1.15
C PRO A 59 13.32 -2.57 -0.35
N GLN A 60 13.44 -1.90 0.79
CA GLN A 60 12.33 -1.57 1.69
C GLN A 60 11.33 -0.60 1.03
N HIS A 61 10.03 -0.90 1.20
CA HIS A 61 8.92 -0.10 0.65
C HIS A 61 8.19 0.72 1.72
N LEU A 62 8.92 1.36 2.64
CA LEU A 62 8.35 2.25 3.66
C LEU A 62 7.85 3.58 3.12
N LEU A 63 8.52 4.08 2.08
CA LEU A 63 8.20 5.35 1.46
C LEU A 63 7.38 5.09 0.19
N PRO A 64 6.34 5.90 -0.07
CA PRO A 64 5.51 5.73 -1.25
C PRO A 64 6.41 5.84 -2.48
N ARG A 65 6.43 4.80 -3.32
CA ARG A 65 7.06 4.91 -4.63
C ARG A 65 6.22 5.88 -5.47
N PRO A 66 6.84 6.77 -6.25
CA PRO A 66 6.09 7.59 -7.18
C PRO A 66 5.47 6.66 -8.20
N LEU A 67 4.13 6.60 -8.20
CA LEU A 67 3.37 6.18 -9.36
C LEU A 67 3.75 7.17 -10.47
N ILE A 68 4.67 6.78 -11.35
CA ILE A 68 4.97 7.55 -12.55
C ILE A 68 3.72 7.49 -13.42
N ILE A 69 2.84 8.48 -13.24
CA ILE A 69 1.80 8.80 -14.21
C ILE A 69 2.53 9.54 -15.32
N GLU A 70 2.90 8.83 -16.39
CA GLU A 70 3.27 9.49 -17.63
C GLU A 70 2.04 10.23 -18.16
N LEU A 71 1.94 11.52 -17.84
CA LEU A 71 0.99 12.42 -18.46
C LEU A 71 1.37 12.52 -19.94
N PRO A 72 0.49 12.17 -20.90
CA PRO A 72 0.80 12.36 -22.30
C PRO A 72 1.05 13.84 -22.56
N SER A 73 2.28 14.14 -23.01
CA SER A 73 2.68 15.47 -23.48
C SER A 73 1.63 15.98 -24.47
N SER A 74 1.09 17.16 -24.20
CA SER A 74 0.11 17.84 -25.05
C SER A 74 0.77 18.30 -26.35
N ALA A 75 0.92 17.39 -27.31
CA ALA A 75 1.23 17.73 -28.70
C ALA A 75 -0.07 17.73 -29.51
N PRO A 76 -0.34 18.79 -30.32
CA PRO A 76 -1.56 18.85 -31.10
C PRO A 76 -1.53 17.80 -32.22
N ALA A 77 -2.66 17.13 -32.42
CA ALA A 77 -2.86 16.18 -33.51
C ALA A 77 -2.62 16.88 -34.87
N ARG A 78 -1.49 16.59 -35.50
CA ARG A 78 -1.31 16.88 -36.93
C ARG A 78 -1.98 15.78 -37.72
N ALA A 79 -3.10 16.14 -38.33
CA ALA A 79 -3.72 15.39 -39.42
C ALA A 79 -2.70 15.23 -40.55
N ALA A 80 -2.39 13.98 -40.91
CA ALA A 80 -1.78 13.63 -42.18
C ALA A 80 -2.59 12.49 -42.76
N GLY A 81 -3.35 12.80 -43.81
CA GLY A 81 -4.06 11.82 -44.60
C GLY A 81 -3.06 10.98 -45.40
N ALA A 82 -3.38 9.70 -45.50
CA ALA A 82 -2.97 8.85 -46.62
C ALA A 82 -4.10 7.84 -46.83
N GLU A 83 -4.76 7.95 -47.97
CA GLU A 83 -5.63 6.90 -48.51
C GLU A 83 -4.83 5.59 -48.60
N GLU A 84 -5.35 4.50 -48.04
CA GLU A 84 -4.93 3.16 -48.44
C GLU A 84 -6.15 2.31 -48.76
N VAL A 85 -6.04 1.71 -49.94
CA VAL A 85 -7.03 1.03 -50.77
C VAL A 85 -7.66 -0.18 -50.08
N LEU A 86 -8.96 -0.35 -50.36
CA LEU A 86 -9.82 -1.48 -49.99
C LEU A 86 -9.14 -2.84 -50.21
N GLY A 87 -9.08 -3.64 -49.14
CA GLY A 87 -8.69 -5.04 -49.17
C GLY A 87 -9.42 -5.82 -48.10
N GLU A 88 -10.61 -6.33 -48.43
CA GLU A 88 -11.45 -7.17 -47.58
C GLU A 88 -10.66 -8.39 -47.05
N ARG A 89 -10.22 -8.34 -45.79
CA ARG A 89 -9.74 -9.53 -45.07
C ARG A 89 -10.54 -9.69 -43.80
N ARG A 90 -11.49 -10.63 -43.85
CA ARG A 90 -12.30 -11.15 -42.75
C ARG A 90 -11.37 -11.64 -41.61
N THR A 91 -11.10 -10.79 -40.62
CA THR A 91 -10.34 -11.17 -39.42
C THR A 91 -11.24 -11.95 -38.48
N ARG A 92 -11.02 -13.25 -38.37
CA ARG A 92 -11.63 -14.08 -37.32
C ARG A 92 -11.20 -13.58 -35.93
N PRO A 93 -12.07 -13.60 -34.91
CA PRO A 93 -11.66 -13.21 -33.55
C PRO A 93 -10.57 -14.16 -33.05
N ARG A 94 -9.43 -13.60 -32.64
CA ARG A 94 -8.35 -14.35 -32.00
C ARG A 94 -8.86 -14.87 -30.66
N ARG A 95 -9.23 -16.16 -30.65
CA ARG A 95 -9.48 -16.94 -29.44
C ARG A 95 -8.20 -16.91 -28.60
N TRP A 96 -8.27 -16.40 -27.38
CA TRP A 96 -7.21 -16.54 -26.38
C TRP A 96 -6.93 -18.03 -26.20
N ARG A 97 -5.84 -18.54 -26.79
CA ARG A 97 -5.32 -19.85 -26.44
C ARG A 97 -4.75 -19.73 -25.04
N ARG A 98 -5.31 -20.49 -24.09
CA ARG A 98 -4.65 -20.84 -22.84
C ARG A 98 -3.36 -21.59 -23.18
N THR A 99 -2.25 -20.89 -23.32
CA THR A 99 -0.93 -21.52 -23.21
C THR A 99 -0.71 -21.79 -21.73
N ARG A 100 -0.88 -23.06 -21.33
CA ARG A 100 -0.32 -23.57 -20.07
C ARG A 100 1.20 -23.62 -20.26
N SER A 101 1.88 -22.55 -19.88
CA SER A 101 3.32 -22.55 -19.63
C SER A 101 3.57 -21.49 -18.57
N SER A 102 3.17 -21.82 -17.34
CA SER A 102 3.56 -21.09 -16.14
C SER A 102 4.99 -21.50 -15.77
N THR A 103 5.96 -21.03 -16.54
CA THR A 103 7.34 -20.96 -16.06
C THR A 103 7.59 -19.51 -15.69
N CYS A 104 7.52 -19.22 -14.40
CA CYS A 104 7.86 -17.94 -13.82
C CYS A 104 9.34 -17.65 -14.18
N ARG A 105 9.59 -16.68 -15.07
CA ARG A 105 10.95 -16.20 -15.33
C ARG A 105 11.35 -15.28 -14.17
N ALA A 106 12.56 -15.47 -13.67
CA ALA A 106 13.15 -14.56 -12.69
C ALA A 106 13.17 -13.11 -13.23
N PRO A 107 12.90 -12.10 -12.39
CA PRO A 107 13.00 -10.71 -12.80
C PRO A 107 14.44 -10.36 -13.17
N LEU A 108 14.60 -9.47 -14.14
CA LEU A 108 15.88 -8.86 -14.48
C LEU A 108 16.26 -7.92 -13.33
N VAL A 109 17.16 -8.38 -12.45
CA VAL A 109 17.82 -7.53 -11.46
C VAL A 109 18.94 -6.79 -12.18
N ILE A 110 18.83 -5.46 -12.24
CA ILE A 110 19.94 -4.61 -12.67
C ILE A 110 20.80 -4.42 -11.42
N ASP A 111 21.90 -5.17 -11.34
CA ASP A 111 22.91 -4.99 -10.28
C ASP A 111 23.65 -3.67 -10.53
N LEU A 112 23.26 -2.64 -9.78
CA LEU A 112 24.06 -1.43 -9.65
C LEU A 112 25.28 -1.77 -8.79
N PRO A 113 26.50 -1.34 -9.16
CA PRO A 113 27.70 -1.60 -8.37
C PRO A 113 27.50 -1.05 -6.96
N SER A 114 27.66 -1.92 -5.96
CA SER A 114 27.73 -1.55 -4.56
C SER A 114 29.02 -0.74 -4.33
N SER A 115 28.96 0.57 -4.53
CA SER A 115 30.11 1.40 -4.19
C SER A 115 30.25 1.47 -2.67
N SER A 116 31.12 0.63 -2.12
CA SER A 116 31.82 0.85 -0.87
C SER A 116 32.84 1.99 -1.05
N ALA A 117 32.34 3.18 -1.36
CA ALA A 117 33.13 4.39 -1.35
C ALA A 117 32.26 5.47 -0.75
N ALA A 118 32.31 5.58 0.57
CA ALA A 118 32.00 6.82 1.23
C ALA A 118 32.92 7.88 0.61
N GLY A 119 32.39 8.63 -0.35
CA GLY A 119 33.02 9.85 -0.84
C GLY A 119 33.21 10.84 0.33
N PRO A 120 33.98 11.91 0.12
CA PRO A 120 34.21 12.93 1.14
C PRO A 120 32.87 13.36 1.76
N ARG A 121 32.82 13.50 3.09
CA ARG A 121 31.71 14.12 3.80
C ARG A 121 31.63 15.59 3.37
N ASP A 122 31.01 15.86 2.24
CA ASP A 122 30.72 17.23 1.83
C ASP A 122 29.65 17.80 2.76
N GLY A 123 30.09 18.67 3.67
CA GLY A 123 29.27 19.69 4.33
C GLY A 123 28.74 19.34 5.72
N ASP A 124 29.59 19.39 6.74
CA ASP A 124 29.25 19.27 8.17
C ASP A 124 28.38 20.43 8.75
N ASP A 125 27.83 21.33 7.91
CA ASP A 125 27.04 22.50 8.34
C ASP A 125 25.52 22.39 8.05
N VAL A 126 25.04 21.28 7.45
CA VAL A 126 23.60 21.13 7.16
C VAL A 126 22.86 20.57 8.39
N PRO A 127 21.83 21.26 8.91
CA PRO A 127 21.00 20.76 10.00
C PRO A 127 20.44 19.36 9.73
N GLU A 128 20.33 18.55 10.78
CA GLU A 128 19.91 17.14 10.68
C GLU A 128 18.51 16.98 10.06
N ASP A 129 17.57 17.83 10.46
CA ASP A 129 16.21 17.87 9.92
C ASP A 129 16.21 18.12 8.40
N VAL A 130 17.06 19.04 7.93
CA VAL A 130 17.22 19.35 6.51
C VAL A 130 17.90 18.19 5.77
N ARG A 131 18.93 17.59 6.36
CA ARG A 131 19.64 16.44 5.79
C ARG A 131 18.72 15.23 5.63
N CYS A 132 17.89 14.94 6.63
CA CYS A 132 16.96 13.83 6.61
C CYS A 132 15.75 14.07 5.73
N ALA A 133 15.24 15.31 5.67
CA ALA A 133 14.23 15.70 4.68
C ALA A 133 14.75 15.53 3.24
N ARG A 134 16.00 15.95 2.98
CA ARG A 134 16.66 15.75 1.68
C ARG A 134 16.82 14.27 1.35
N TRP A 135 17.25 13.45 2.32
CA TRP A 135 17.37 12.00 2.12
C TRP A 135 16.02 11.37 1.78
N ARG A 136 14.96 11.70 2.52
CA ARG A 136 13.59 11.22 2.25
C ARG A 136 13.14 11.61 0.84
N LEU A 137 13.28 12.88 0.47
CA LEU A 137 12.91 13.36 -0.87
C LEU A 137 13.70 12.64 -1.96
N ALA A 138 15.00 12.41 -1.76
CA ALA A 138 15.82 11.65 -2.70
C ALA A 138 15.39 10.18 -2.79
N ALA A 139 14.97 9.56 -1.68
CA ALA A 139 14.43 8.21 -1.66
C ALA A 139 13.10 8.12 -2.43
N GLU A 140 12.16 9.02 -2.15
CA GLU A 140 10.86 9.13 -2.84
C GLU A 140 11.05 9.42 -4.34
N ALA A 141 12.02 10.26 -4.72
CA ALA A 141 12.33 10.55 -6.12
C ALA A 141 13.17 9.47 -6.81
N ASN A 142 13.51 8.36 -6.14
CA ASN A 142 14.37 7.30 -6.65
C ASN A 142 15.75 7.81 -7.14
N ASN A 143 16.31 8.81 -6.44
CA ASN A 143 17.61 9.41 -6.71
C ASN A 143 18.75 8.79 -5.88
N LEU A 144 18.43 7.92 -4.92
CA LEU A 144 19.41 7.22 -4.10
C LEU A 144 19.91 5.95 -4.81
N ALA A 145 21.16 5.58 -4.54
CA ALA A 145 21.60 4.20 -4.75
C ALA A 145 20.74 3.22 -3.91
N PRO A 146 20.71 1.92 -4.25
CA PRO A 146 19.98 0.94 -3.45
C PRO A 146 20.36 1.02 -1.97
N TRP A 147 19.36 1.15 -1.10
CA TRP A 147 19.51 1.24 0.34
C TRP A 147 18.69 0.14 1.02
N LYS A 148 19.19 -0.35 2.16
CA LYS A 148 18.64 -1.52 2.86
C LYS A 148 17.87 -1.17 4.13
N ALA A 149 18.16 -0.01 4.71
CA ALA A 149 17.56 0.52 5.92
C ALA A 149 17.62 2.06 5.89
N VAL A 150 16.75 2.70 6.65
CA VAL A 150 16.78 4.13 6.92
C VAL A 150 18.09 4.46 7.68
N PRO A 151 18.83 5.52 7.31
CA PRO A 151 19.98 5.98 8.09
C PRO A 151 19.59 6.22 9.55
N ALA A 152 20.41 5.76 10.48
CA ALA A 152 20.07 5.78 11.91
C ALA A 152 19.76 7.21 12.40
N GLU A 153 20.51 8.19 11.90
CA GLU A 153 20.30 9.61 12.17
C GLU A 153 18.97 10.17 11.62
N CYS A 154 18.32 9.48 10.68
CA CYS A 154 17.07 9.92 10.06
C CYS A 154 15.83 9.14 10.51
N ALA A 155 15.98 8.17 11.42
CA ALA A 155 14.85 7.36 11.88
C ALA A 155 13.76 8.20 12.56
N ALA A 156 14.15 9.15 13.43
CA ALA A 156 13.20 10.06 14.07
C ALA A 156 12.44 10.91 13.04
N HIS A 157 13.15 11.44 12.03
CA HIS A 157 12.52 12.20 10.94
C HIS A 157 11.51 11.35 10.16
N VAL A 158 11.86 10.11 9.81
CA VAL A 158 10.96 9.20 9.08
C VAL A 158 9.74 8.87 9.93
N GLN A 159 9.92 8.51 11.20
CA GLN A 159 8.84 8.24 12.14
C GLN A 159 7.88 9.43 12.24
N ASP A 160 8.41 10.63 12.47
CA ASP A 160 7.62 11.87 12.57
C ASP A 160 6.85 12.15 11.28
N TYR A 161 7.46 11.90 10.13
CA TYR A 161 6.81 12.05 8.84
C TYR A 161 5.65 11.05 8.66
N VAL A 162 5.90 9.74 8.77
CA VAL A 162 4.92 8.68 8.45
C VAL A 162 3.77 8.61 9.46
N THR A 163 4.00 9.02 10.70
CA THR A 163 2.94 9.13 11.73
C THR A 163 2.26 10.50 11.74
N GLY A 164 2.90 11.50 11.11
CA GLY A 164 2.50 12.90 11.14
C GLY A 164 1.42 13.28 10.14
N VAL A 165 1.17 14.60 10.09
CA VAL A 165 0.22 15.21 9.14
C VAL A 165 0.79 15.30 7.73
N ALA A 166 2.12 15.37 7.60
CA ALA A 166 2.80 15.51 6.31
C ALA A 166 2.53 14.29 5.41
N TYR A 167 2.79 13.08 5.89
CA TYR A 167 2.53 11.86 5.12
C TYR A 167 1.06 11.73 4.69
N ARG A 168 0.11 12.04 5.59
CA ARG A 168 -1.31 12.05 5.25
C ARG A 168 -1.67 13.10 4.20
N SER A 169 -1.07 14.28 4.28
CA SER A 169 -1.25 15.35 3.28
C SER A 169 -0.72 14.92 1.92
N ASP A 170 0.45 14.29 1.88
CA ASP A 170 1.06 13.81 0.64
C ASP A 170 0.23 12.70 0.00
N LEU A 171 -0.29 11.75 0.80
CA LEU A 171 -1.23 10.72 0.34
C LEU A 171 -2.54 11.29 -0.22
N GLU A 172 -3.12 12.31 0.41
CA GLU A 172 -4.34 12.98 -0.10
C GLU A 172 -4.06 13.82 -1.36
N LEU A 173 -2.87 14.40 -1.49
CA LEU A 173 -2.46 15.10 -2.71
C LEU A 173 -2.34 14.12 -3.88
N VAL A 174 -1.59 13.03 -3.71
CA VAL A 174 -1.40 12.02 -4.78
C VAL A 174 -2.73 11.41 -5.21
N ALA A 175 -3.60 11.05 -4.26
CA ALA A 175 -4.92 10.51 -4.59
C ALA A 175 -5.79 11.51 -5.38
N ARG A 176 -5.76 12.79 -5.00
CA ARG A 176 -6.51 13.86 -5.67
C ARG A 176 -6.02 14.12 -7.09
N GLU A 177 -4.71 14.21 -7.29
CA GLU A 177 -4.12 14.40 -8.62
C GLU A 177 -4.40 13.19 -9.52
N SER A 178 -4.31 11.97 -8.95
CA SER A 178 -4.66 10.73 -9.65
C SER A 178 -6.14 10.70 -10.07
N ALA A 179 -7.05 11.10 -9.18
CA ALA A 179 -8.48 11.20 -9.48
C ALA A 179 -8.76 12.27 -10.55
N ALA A 180 -8.09 13.43 -10.47
CA ALA A 180 -8.20 14.47 -11.49
C ALA A 180 -7.76 13.96 -12.87
N TYR A 181 -6.65 13.22 -12.92
CA TYR A 181 -6.20 12.55 -14.15
C TYR A 181 -7.22 11.51 -14.64
N ALA A 182 -7.73 10.65 -13.76
CA ALA A 182 -8.72 9.63 -14.11
C ALA A 182 -9.99 10.23 -14.74
N ARG A 183 -10.47 11.37 -14.22
CA ARG A 183 -11.62 12.10 -14.78
C ARG A 183 -11.34 12.72 -16.14
N ALA A 184 -10.10 13.15 -16.39
CA ALA A 184 -9.70 13.78 -17.65
C ALA A 184 -9.27 12.77 -18.72
N ALA A 185 -8.97 11.53 -18.34
CA ALA A 185 -8.47 10.51 -19.24
C ALA A 185 -9.52 10.13 -20.31
N PRO A 186 -9.15 10.08 -21.60
CA PRO A 186 -10.07 9.72 -22.67
C PRO A 186 -10.32 8.21 -22.68
N LEU A 187 -11.36 7.76 -21.97
CA LEU A 187 -11.78 6.37 -21.99
C LEU A 187 -12.27 5.96 -23.39
N ARG A 188 -11.84 4.79 -23.85
CA ARG A 188 -12.14 4.27 -25.19
C ARG A 188 -13.56 3.74 -25.31
N GLY A 189 -14.24 3.50 -24.18
CA GLY A 189 -15.59 2.93 -24.14
C GLY A 189 -15.67 1.45 -24.55
N ASP A 190 -14.53 0.78 -24.76
CA ASP A 190 -14.46 -0.65 -25.09
C ASP A 190 -14.33 -1.56 -23.85
N GLY A 191 -14.38 -0.95 -22.65
CA GLY A 191 -14.31 -1.63 -21.36
C GLY A 191 -12.93 -2.23 -21.03
N ARG A 192 -11.87 -1.74 -21.67
CA ARG A 192 -10.49 -2.25 -21.49
C ARG A 192 -9.52 -1.26 -20.85
N ASP A 193 -9.96 -0.02 -20.60
CA ASP A 193 -9.16 0.96 -19.87
C ASP A 193 -9.00 0.49 -18.42
N ALA A 194 -7.75 0.41 -17.96
CA ALA A 194 -7.40 -0.21 -16.69
C ALA A 194 -6.65 0.74 -15.77
N TRP A 195 -6.90 0.60 -14.47
CA TRP A 195 -6.15 1.23 -13.39
C TRP A 195 -5.50 0.15 -12.55
N VAL A 196 -4.18 0.21 -12.42
CA VAL A 196 -3.40 -0.77 -11.65
C VAL A 196 -3.05 -0.17 -10.30
N PHE A 197 -3.35 -0.89 -9.22
CA PHE A 197 -2.95 -0.56 -7.87
C PHE A 197 -1.96 -1.58 -7.35
N ASP A 198 -0.90 -1.12 -6.69
CA ASP A 198 -0.18 -1.95 -5.73
C ASP A 198 -1.04 -2.12 -4.46
N VAL A 199 -0.72 -3.08 -3.58
CA VAL A 199 -1.46 -3.35 -2.34
C VAL A 199 -0.75 -2.76 -1.14
N ASP A 200 0.49 -3.18 -0.88
CA ASP A 200 1.25 -2.80 0.31
C ASP A 200 1.72 -1.35 0.20
N GLU A 201 1.49 -0.56 1.25
CA GLU A 201 1.82 0.87 1.33
C GLU A 201 1.14 1.73 0.24
N THR A 202 0.17 1.15 -0.48
CA THR A 202 -0.63 1.79 -1.52
C THR A 202 -2.12 1.72 -1.21
N LEU A 203 -2.69 0.53 -1.03
CA LEU A 203 -4.10 0.35 -0.60
C LEU A 203 -4.18 0.03 0.89
N LEU A 204 -3.29 -0.82 1.39
CA LEU A 204 -3.21 -1.26 2.77
C LEU A 204 -1.94 -0.70 3.42
N SER A 205 -2.08 -0.19 4.64
CA SER A 205 -0.95 0.29 5.44
C SER A 205 -0.45 -0.81 6.37
N ASN A 206 0.84 -1.13 6.23
CA ASN A 206 1.61 -1.97 7.15
C ASN A 206 2.40 -1.13 8.15
N LEU A 207 2.06 0.15 8.35
CA LEU A 207 2.69 1.03 9.33
C LEU A 207 2.74 0.44 10.76
N PRO A 208 1.72 -0.31 11.24
CA PRO A 208 1.84 -1.01 12.53
C PRO A 208 3.01 -2.00 12.59
N TYR A 209 3.29 -2.73 11.52
CA TYR A 209 4.46 -3.60 11.45
C TYR A 209 5.75 -2.79 11.52
N TYR A 210 5.85 -1.72 10.74
CA TYR A 210 7.05 -0.89 10.77
C TYR A 210 7.25 -0.17 12.11
N ALA A 211 6.18 0.15 12.84
CA ALA A 211 6.28 0.69 14.19
C ALA A 211 6.96 -0.30 15.16
N ASP A 212 6.67 -1.59 15.03
CA ASP A 212 7.31 -2.66 15.81
C ASP A 212 8.77 -2.96 15.37
N HIS A 213 9.17 -2.47 14.19
CA HIS A 213 10.49 -2.73 13.57
C HIS A 213 11.29 -1.43 13.32
N GLY A 214 11.09 -0.43 14.19
CA GLY A 214 11.91 0.79 14.22
C GLY A 214 11.80 1.69 12.98
N TYR A 215 10.65 1.68 12.29
CA TYR A 215 10.37 2.52 11.12
C TYR A 215 11.42 2.44 10.00
N GLY A 216 11.99 1.25 9.78
CA GLY A 216 12.99 1.00 8.74
C GLY A 216 14.44 1.01 9.21
N LEU A 217 14.68 1.04 10.52
CA LEU A 217 16.01 0.83 11.10
C LEU A 217 16.49 -0.63 10.95
N GLU A 218 15.57 -1.58 11.02
CA GLU A 218 15.89 -3.00 10.86
C GLU A 218 16.00 -3.36 9.38
N LEU A 219 16.85 -4.34 9.04
CA LEU A 219 16.83 -4.96 7.72
C LEU A 219 15.48 -5.66 7.50
N PHE A 220 14.96 -5.59 6.27
CA PHE A 220 13.71 -6.24 5.95
C PHE A 220 13.83 -7.75 6.02
N ASP A 221 12.92 -8.38 6.76
CA ASP A 221 12.83 -9.83 6.91
C ASP A 221 11.50 -10.29 6.31
N HIS A 222 11.58 -10.94 5.15
CA HIS A 222 10.41 -11.43 4.42
C HIS A 222 9.58 -12.39 5.27
N GLN A 223 10.20 -13.26 6.07
CA GLN A 223 9.45 -14.23 6.88
C GLN A 223 8.71 -13.56 8.04
N LYS A 224 9.30 -12.53 8.67
CA LYS A 224 8.60 -11.72 9.67
C LYS A 224 7.43 -10.99 9.06
N PHE A 225 7.62 -10.40 7.88
CA PHE A 225 6.57 -9.69 7.18
C PHE A 225 5.44 -10.62 6.73
N ASP A 226 5.75 -11.80 6.20
CA ASP A 226 4.75 -12.80 5.81
C ASP A 226 3.91 -13.25 7.02
N ARG A 227 4.54 -13.47 8.19
CA ARG A 227 3.81 -13.74 9.44
C ARG A 227 2.91 -12.59 9.88
N TRP A 228 3.27 -11.35 9.57
CA TRP A 228 2.40 -10.20 9.81
C TRP A 228 1.23 -10.15 8.82
N VAL A 229 1.49 -10.42 7.54
CA VAL A 229 0.46 -10.51 6.49
C VAL A 229 -0.61 -11.55 6.84
N GLU A 230 -0.20 -12.69 7.39
CA GLU A 230 -1.12 -13.76 7.85
C GLU A 230 -2.12 -13.31 8.93
N ARG A 231 -1.85 -12.20 9.63
CA ARG A 231 -2.82 -11.67 10.59
C ARG A 231 -4.02 -11.01 9.92
N GLY A 232 -3.90 -10.54 8.67
CA GLY A 232 -5.01 -9.93 7.92
C GLY A 232 -5.56 -8.65 8.56
N GLU A 233 -4.69 -7.89 9.24
CA GLU A 233 -5.04 -6.74 10.07
C GLU A 233 -4.62 -5.38 9.48
N ALA A 234 -3.98 -5.37 8.31
CA ALA A 234 -3.55 -4.13 7.65
C ALA A 234 -4.77 -3.24 7.36
N ARG A 235 -4.64 -1.93 7.59
CA ARG A 235 -5.77 -0.98 7.46
C ARG A 235 -5.78 -0.31 6.09
N ALA A 236 -6.96 0.07 5.60
CA ALA A 236 -7.05 0.90 4.40
C ALA A 236 -6.26 2.21 4.59
N ILE A 237 -5.55 2.62 3.54
CA ILE A 237 -5.13 4.01 3.37
C ILE A 237 -6.37 4.80 2.90
N PRO A 238 -6.89 5.78 3.68
CA PRO A 238 -8.19 6.37 3.39
C PRO A 238 -8.27 7.10 2.04
N SER A 239 -7.22 7.83 1.66
CA SER A 239 -7.16 8.53 0.38
C SER A 239 -7.15 7.56 -0.81
N SER A 240 -6.44 6.44 -0.67
CA SER A 240 -6.40 5.38 -1.68
C SER A 240 -7.74 4.66 -1.83
N LEU A 241 -8.49 4.44 -0.74
CA LEU A 241 -9.84 3.89 -0.82
C LEU A 241 -10.80 4.83 -1.59
N LYS A 242 -10.71 6.14 -1.37
CA LYS A 242 -11.48 7.13 -2.14
C LYS A 242 -11.13 7.05 -3.63
N LEU A 243 -9.83 7.07 -3.97
CA LEU A 243 -9.37 6.95 -5.35
C LEU A 243 -9.83 5.64 -6.00
N TYR A 244 -9.69 4.51 -5.29
CA TYR A 244 -10.12 3.20 -5.77
C TYR A 244 -11.60 3.19 -6.17
N ASN A 245 -12.47 3.74 -5.32
CA ASN A 245 -13.90 3.85 -5.62
C ASN A 245 -14.17 4.78 -6.80
N GLU A 246 -13.52 5.96 -6.85
CA GLU A 246 -13.72 6.92 -7.93
C GLU A 246 -13.29 6.37 -9.30
N VAL A 247 -12.13 5.72 -9.42
CA VAL A 247 -11.71 5.13 -10.72
C VAL A 247 -12.65 4.01 -11.16
N ARG A 248 -13.21 3.24 -10.22
CA ARG A 248 -14.21 2.22 -10.53
C ARG A 248 -15.52 2.84 -11.02
N GLU A 249 -16.00 3.88 -10.36
CA GLU A 249 -17.20 4.63 -10.75
C GLU A 249 -17.06 5.26 -12.14
N LEU A 250 -15.84 5.70 -12.49
CA LEU A 250 -15.51 6.19 -13.84
C LEU A 250 -15.44 5.10 -14.90
N GLY A 251 -15.52 3.81 -14.52
CA GLY A 251 -15.57 2.69 -15.45
C GLY A 251 -14.21 2.06 -15.78
N PHE A 252 -13.15 2.42 -15.05
CA PHE A 252 -11.86 1.73 -15.18
C PHE A 252 -11.96 0.30 -14.66
N LYS A 253 -11.25 -0.61 -15.34
CA LYS A 253 -10.96 -1.95 -14.86
C LYS A 253 -9.87 -1.90 -13.79
N THR A 254 -10.12 -2.46 -12.62
CA THR A 254 -9.14 -2.38 -11.53
C THR A 254 -8.34 -3.67 -11.40
N PHE A 255 -7.02 -3.54 -11.45
CA PHE A 255 -6.08 -4.64 -11.28
C PHE A 255 -5.25 -4.38 -10.03
N LEU A 256 -5.18 -5.37 -9.15
CA LEU A 256 -4.32 -5.33 -7.97
C LEU A 256 -3.07 -6.15 -8.27
N LEU A 257 -1.89 -5.55 -8.18
CA LEU A 257 -0.60 -6.19 -8.44
C LEU A 257 0.27 -6.05 -7.19
N THR A 258 0.58 -7.15 -6.52
CA THR A 258 1.31 -7.11 -5.23
C THR A 258 2.53 -8.02 -5.25
N GLY A 259 3.55 -7.64 -4.47
CA GLY A 259 4.71 -8.46 -4.18
C GLY A 259 4.43 -9.64 -3.24
N ARG A 260 3.27 -9.68 -2.56
CA ARG A 260 2.88 -10.81 -1.71
C ARG A 260 2.82 -12.11 -2.51
N SER A 261 3.25 -13.20 -1.90
CA SER A 261 3.24 -14.52 -2.54
C SER A 261 1.81 -15.03 -2.76
N GLU A 262 1.61 -15.88 -3.77
CA GLU A 262 0.34 -16.59 -4.00
C GLU A 262 -0.15 -17.39 -2.77
N GLY A 263 0.77 -17.79 -1.88
CA GLY A 263 0.43 -18.45 -0.61
C GLY A 263 -0.45 -17.59 0.31
N HIS A 264 -0.33 -16.26 0.22
CA HIS A 264 -1.10 -15.30 1.01
C HIS A 264 -2.35 -14.77 0.31
N GLN A 265 -2.77 -15.39 -0.80
CA GLN A 265 -3.90 -14.89 -1.60
C GLN A 265 -5.19 -14.79 -0.77
N GLY A 266 -5.52 -15.84 0.00
CA GLY A 266 -6.76 -15.87 0.80
C GLY A 266 -6.83 -14.73 1.80
N VAL A 267 -5.82 -14.62 2.68
CA VAL A 267 -5.74 -13.59 3.71
C VAL A 267 -5.70 -12.17 3.10
N THR A 268 -4.99 -11.98 1.99
CA THR A 268 -4.93 -10.68 1.30
C THR A 268 -6.29 -10.27 0.76
N MET A 269 -7.03 -11.18 0.13
CA MET A 269 -8.38 -10.91 -0.38
C MET A 269 -9.37 -10.59 0.75
N GLU A 270 -9.31 -11.32 1.86
CA GLU A 270 -10.16 -11.09 3.02
C GLU A 270 -9.85 -9.76 3.68
N ASN A 271 -8.57 -9.43 3.85
CA ASN A 271 -8.14 -8.16 4.40
C ASN A 271 -8.61 -6.99 3.51
N LEU A 272 -8.42 -7.06 2.19
CA LEU A 272 -8.89 -6.02 1.24
C LEU A 272 -10.41 -5.79 1.37
N LYS A 273 -11.19 -6.87 1.37
CA LYS A 273 -12.66 -6.80 1.54
C LYS A 273 -13.06 -6.20 2.88
N LYS A 274 -12.42 -6.62 3.97
CA LYS A 274 -12.66 -6.08 5.30
C LYS A 274 -12.40 -4.58 5.37
N GLN A 275 -11.46 -4.09 4.57
CA GLN A 275 -11.07 -2.68 4.48
C GLN A 275 -11.87 -1.87 3.45
N GLY A 276 -12.88 -2.46 2.81
CA GLY A 276 -13.79 -1.77 1.89
C GLY A 276 -13.39 -1.81 0.41
N PHE A 277 -12.30 -2.51 0.07
CA PHE A 277 -11.94 -2.75 -1.33
C PHE A 277 -12.74 -3.96 -1.85
N HIS A 278 -13.52 -3.76 -2.90
CA HIS A 278 -14.38 -4.79 -3.47
C HIS A 278 -14.32 -4.78 -4.99
N ASP A 279 -14.77 -5.85 -5.63
CA ASP A 279 -14.97 -5.99 -7.09
C ASP A 279 -13.79 -5.56 -7.99
N TRP A 280 -12.55 -5.82 -7.56
CA TRP A 280 -11.41 -5.75 -8.47
C TRP A 280 -11.55 -6.80 -9.59
N ASP A 281 -11.10 -6.47 -10.80
CA ASP A 281 -11.18 -7.38 -11.93
C ASP A 281 -10.17 -8.53 -11.80
N ARG A 282 -8.96 -8.25 -11.31
CA ARG A 282 -7.93 -9.28 -11.04
C ARG A 282 -7.03 -8.87 -9.87
N LEU A 283 -6.63 -9.87 -9.09
CA LEU A 283 -5.54 -9.80 -8.13
C LEU A 283 -4.40 -10.66 -8.67
N ILE A 284 -3.21 -10.08 -8.81
CA ILE A 284 -1.99 -10.70 -9.34
C ILE A 284 -0.97 -10.67 -8.21
N LEU A 285 -0.58 -11.84 -7.73
CA LEU A 285 0.40 -12.04 -6.67
C LEU A 285 1.74 -12.51 -7.24
N SER A 286 2.80 -12.41 -6.45
CA SER A 286 4.08 -12.96 -6.82
C SER A 286 4.05 -14.49 -6.78
N CYS A 287 4.53 -15.09 -7.86
CA CYS A 287 4.80 -16.52 -7.92
C CYS A 287 5.99 -16.80 -6.98
N PRO A 288 5.90 -17.75 -6.04
CA PRO A 288 7.08 -18.18 -5.31
C PRO A 288 8.15 -18.58 -6.33
N ALA A 289 9.36 -18.06 -6.20
CA ALA A 289 10.47 -18.58 -6.99
C ALA A 289 10.57 -20.07 -6.66
N LEU A 290 10.38 -20.93 -7.67
CA LEU A 290 10.74 -22.33 -7.53
C LEU A 290 12.25 -22.35 -7.27
N VAL A 291 12.65 -22.55 -6.01
CA VAL A 291 14.00 -22.99 -5.69
C VAL A 291 14.12 -24.37 -6.33
N LEU A 292 14.65 -24.41 -7.55
CA LEU A 292 15.07 -25.66 -8.16
C LEU A 292 16.30 -26.09 -7.36
N ASN A 293 16.06 -26.89 -6.31
CA ASN A 293 17.11 -27.69 -5.71
C ASN A 293 17.65 -28.59 -6.83
N SER A 294 18.78 -28.20 -7.42
CA SER A 294 19.60 -29.11 -8.18
C SER A 294 20.24 -30.08 -7.18
N GLU A 295 19.47 -31.03 -6.68
CA GLU A 295 20.06 -32.23 -6.08
C GLU A 295 20.73 -32.99 -7.24
N GLY A 296 22.05 -32.96 -7.20
CA GLY A 296 22.94 -33.50 -8.21
C GLY A 296 22.79 -35.01 -8.32
N GLY A 297 23.04 -35.49 -9.53
CA GLY A 297 23.15 -36.91 -9.80
C GLY A 297 24.30 -37.56 -9.04
N ALA A 298 24.06 -38.81 -8.67
CA ALA A 298 25.04 -39.88 -8.63
C ALA A 298 24.33 -41.15 -9.11
#